data_AF-A0A938HQC7-F1
#
_entry.id   AF-A0A938HQC7-F1
#
_cell.length_a   1.000
_cell.length_b   1.000
_cell.length_c   1.000
_cell.angle_alpha   90.00
_cell.angle_beta   90.00
_cell.angle_gamma   90.00
#
_symmetry.space_group_name_H-M   'P 1'
#
loop_
_entity.id
_entity.type
_entity.pdbx_description
1 polymer ?
#
loop_
_entity_poly.entity_id
_entity_poly.type
_entity_poly.pdbx_seq_one_letter_code
_entity_poly.pdbx_strand_id
1 'polypeptide(L)'
;MYDPDTVGKYQHIAGQLASAEYLVLYSNRMYATIPRLPDRYPAGAAYYRALFDGSLGYELAYTAQKTPDLLGIAYDDDPFARIDIPPPEGFARHRGALATIGFGWADESFTVYDHPKVLVFRNTGRLDAGEILDRIGDVPPVQPPGVRLLLSDEEAERQRAGGTWTDVAFASGVPSGLTPFYWLLAAGAFGLAALPLGLVVFRPLPDRGYLLIKALGLLLVAAVAWLLVSTGVATFSRWSVLVALAIVGALSAAAWWRCRVEVSLFFRARWRHVVAMEVLFLVAYFAFLFVRSANPDLWHPWRGGEKPMDFAYLNAVARSTVMPPYDPWFAGGYLNYYYFGQFIVASLIRVTGIAPSVAYNLAVPLLFALVAGGTFSIAYSLAEGARRVTGCDGPPRWLWSPFGAGLFAVVVVLIAGNMDGVTQLVLGARRVLLHGEPFGAFDFWRSSRMMADQVSGITEFPYFTFLFADLHAHLIAIPFALLAVGLSLATFLRTGQPGRSWLETWGCLALLGIVVGSLRIINSWDYPTQLVIAAGAVVGGELLGGRRDAPARPVAGIVKAGFAVLVGYLVFLPFHARFELFNSGVDVSRFQTPLWRYLAVHGVFIFILLGYLA
;
A
#
# COMPACT_ATOMS: atom_id res chain seq x y z
N MET A 1 0.40 34.49 0.22
CA MET A 1 1.60 34.02 -0.53
C MET A 1 1.54 32.56 -0.95
N TYR A 2 1.01 31.62 -0.15
CA TYR A 2 0.87 30.21 -0.56
C TYR A 2 -0.21 29.94 -1.62
N ASP A 3 -1.09 30.91 -1.89
CA ASP A 3 -2.05 30.82 -3.00
C ASP A 3 -1.31 30.69 -4.35
N PRO A 4 -1.93 30.07 -5.36
CA PRO A 4 -1.35 29.98 -6.71
C PRO A 4 -0.85 31.33 -7.21
N ASP A 5 0.24 31.30 -7.98
CA ASP A 5 0.77 32.51 -8.61
C ASP A 5 -0.17 32.96 -9.73
N THR A 6 -0.83 34.10 -9.52
CA THR A 6 -1.75 34.72 -10.46
C THR A 6 -1.41 36.20 -10.62
N VAL A 7 -1.73 36.75 -11.79
CA VAL A 7 -1.52 38.18 -12.06
C VAL A 7 -2.23 39.06 -11.03
N GLY A 8 -3.50 38.74 -10.70
CA GLY A 8 -4.27 39.50 -9.71
C GLY A 8 -3.67 39.48 -8.30
N LYS A 9 -3.11 38.35 -7.86
CA LYS A 9 -2.38 38.24 -6.58
C LYS A 9 -1.20 39.19 -6.54
N TYR A 10 -0.36 39.22 -7.58
CA TYR A 10 0.83 40.06 -7.59
C TYR A 10 0.52 41.54 -7.84
N GLN A 11 -0.54 41.87 -8.58
CA GLN A 11 -1.05 43.24 -8.66
C GLN A 11 -1.49 43.75 -7.28
N HIS A 12 -2.18 42.92 -6.51
CA HIS A 12 -2.58 43.26 -5.15
C HIS A 12 -1.37 43.43 -4.22
N ILE A 13 -0.41 42.49 -4.25
CA ILE A 13 0.82 42.58 -3.46
C ILE A 13 1.62 43.82 -3.83
N ALA A 14 1.79 44.11 -5.12
CA ALA A 14 2.53 45.28 -5.58
C ALA A 14 1.87 46.59 -5.13
N GLY A 15 0.53 46.67 -5.18
CA GLY A 15 -0.21 47.82 -4.64
C GLY A 15 -0.03 48.00 -3.12
N GLN A 16 0.02 46.90 -2.37
CA GLN A 16 0.31 46.96 -0.94
C GLN A 16 1.75 47.39 -0.66
N LEU A 17 2.73 46.88 -1.42
CA LEU A 17 4.13 47.25 -1.27
C LEU A 17 4.42 48.70 -1.67
N ALA A 18 3.78 49.20 -2.71
CA ALA A 18 3.92 50.60 -3.13
C ALA A 18 3.40 51.59 -2.08
N SER A 19 2.35 51.21 -1.34
CA SER A 19 1.74 52.06 -0.30
C SER A 19 2.33 51.87 1.10
N ALA A 20 3.03 50.78 1.35
CA ALA A 20 3.60 50.47 2.67
C ALA A 20 4.95 51.17 2.89
N GLU A 21 5.15 51.70 4.10
CA GLU A 21 6.46 52.21 4.55
C GLU A 21 7.37 51.09 5.07
N TYR A 22 6.78 50.02 5.60
CA TYR A 22 7.50 48.87 6.14
C TYR A 22 6.81 47.56 5.74
N LEU A 23 7.62 46.55 5.45
CA LEU A 23 7.19 45.17 5.24
C LEU A 23 7.76 44.31 6.38
N VAL A 24 6.89 43.54 7.04
CA VAL A 24 7.28 42.66 8.14
C VAL A 24 7.09 41.20 7.74
N LEU A 25 8.17 40.43 7.77
CA LEU A 25 8.16 38.97 7.67
C LEU A 25 8.27 38.41 9.08
N TYR A 26 7.18 37.86 9.61
CA TYR A 26 7.12 37.38 11.00
C TYR A 26 7.87 36.08 11.27
N SER A 27 8.19 35.30 10.24
CA SER A 27 8.97 34.06 10.33
C SER A 27 9.61 33.73 8.99
N ASN A 28 10.54 32.77 9.02
CA ASN A 28 11.13 32.15 7.84
C ASN A 28 10.20 31.22 7.05
N ARG A 29 9.00 30.92 7.56
CA ARG A 29 8.07 29.93 6.97
C ARG A 29 7.84 30.13 5.47
N MET A 30 7.59 31.36 5.05
CA MET A 30 7.24 31.62 3.65
C MET A 30 8.49 31.76 2.77
N TYR A 31 9.47 32.56 3.18
CA TYR A 31 10.66 32.82 2.36
C TYR A 31 11.64 31.64 2.32
N ALA A 32 11.61 30.73 3.30
CA ALA A 32 12.43 29.52 3.29
C ALA A 32 11.77 28.32 2.58
N THR A 33 10.48 28.41 2.23
CA THR A 33 9.72 27.29 1.64
C THR A 33 9.27 27.57 0.21
N ILE A 34 8.75 28.77 -0.08
CA ILE A 34 8.24 29.11 -1.42
C ILE A 34 9.33 29.03 -2.51
N PRO A 35 10.54 29.59 -2.32
CA PRO A 35 11.59 29.52 -3.34
C PRO A 35 12.09 28.10 -3.67
N ARG A 36 11.79 27.11 -2.84
CA ARG A 36 12.17 25.69 -3.06
C ARG A 36 11.27 25.00 -4.07
N LEU A 37 10.15 25.62 -4.44
CA LEU A 37 9.15 25.08 -5.34
C LEU A 37 8.94 26.02 -6.54
N PRO A 38 10.01 26.31 -7.33
CA PRO A 38 9.92 27.25 -8.44
C PRO A 38 8.90 26.82 -9.51
N ASP A 39 8.67 25.51 -9.66
CA ASP A 39 7.66 24.97 -10.59
C ASP A 39 6.22 25.32 -10.18
N ARG A 40 5.97 25.54 -8.88
CA ARG A 40 4.66 25.88 -8.33
C ARG A 40 4.49 27.36 -8.07
N TYR A 41 5.57 28.03 -7.64
CA TYR A 41 5.57 29.44 -7.24
C TYR A 41 6.70 30.23 -7.94
N PRO A 42 6.71 30.30 -9.29
CA PRO A 42 7.78 30.97 -10.02
C PRO A 42 7.87 32.47 -9.69
N ALA A 43 6.73 33.15 -9.64
CA ALA A 43 6.66 34.56 -9.27
C ALA A 43 6.89 34.77 -7.76
N GLY A 44 6.51 33.80 -6.92
CA GLY A 44 6.78 33.83 -5.48
C GLY A 44 8.27 33.73 -5.17
N ALA A 45 8.99 32.89 -5.91
CA ALA A 45 10.44 32.79 -5.82
C ALA A 45 11.13 34.06 -6.32
N ALA A 46 10.66 34.63 -7.44
CA ALA A 46 11.17 35.89 -7.98
C ALA A 46 10.93 37.07 -7.01
N TYR A 47 9.74 37.15 -6.41
CA TYR A 47 9.40 38.14 -5.39
C TYR A 47 10.38 38.13 -4.21
N TYR A 48 10.66 36.96 -3.61
CA TYR A 48 11.59 36.91 -2.47
C TYR A 48 13.03 37.20 -2.87
N ARG A 49 13.43 36.82 -4.10
CA ARG A 49 14.75 37.16 -4.63
C ARG A 49 14.88 38.69 -4.74
N ALA A 50 13.91 39.32 -5.38
CA ALA A 50 13.87 40.76 -5.59
C ALA A 50 13.73 41.55 -4.26
N LEU A 51 13.06 40.98 -3.26
CA LEU A 51 12.97 41.58 -1.93
C LEU A 51 14.32 41.55 -1.21
N PHE A 52 15.04 40.43 -1.27
CA PHE A 52 16.27 40.24 -0.50
C PHE A 52 17.51 40.84 -1.17
N ASP A 53 17.53 40.95 -2.50
CA ASP A 53 18.56 41.71 -3.22
C ASP A 53 18.31 43.24 -3.21
N GLY A 54 17.20 43.69 -2.62
CA GLY A 54 16.82 45.10 -2.48
C GLY A 54 16.25 45.72 -3.75
N SER A 55 16.13 44.98 -4.87
CA SER A 55 15.63 45.51 -6.13
C SER A 55 14.19 46.02 -6.03
N LEU A 56 13.36 45.48 -5.12
CA LEU A 56 12.01 45.99 -4.83
C LEU A 56 11.99 47.36 -4.11
N GLY A 57 13.14 47.98 -3.85
CA GLY A 57 13.22 49.27 -3.14
C GLY A 57 13.02 49.14 -1.63
N TYR A 58 13.21 47.93 -1.10
CA TYR A 58 13.09 47.62 0.32
C TYR A 58 14.45 47.22 0.89
N GLU A 59 14.84 47.87 1.99
CA GLU A 59 16.10 47.60 2.70
C GLU A 59 15.81 46.99 4.07
N LEU A 60 16.61 46.02 4.50
CA LEU A 60 16.44 45.41 5.82
C LEU A 60 16.75 46.43 6.92
N ALA A 61 15.72 46.85 7.65
CA ALA A 61 15.83 47.84 8.72
C ALA A 61 16.01 47.20 10.10
N TYR A 62 15.43 46.01 10.31
CA TYR A 62 15.51 45.32 11.60
C TYR A 62 15.39 43.81 11.45
N THR A 63 16.16 43.09 12.28
CA THR A 63 16.08 41.64 12.43
C THR A 63 15.91 41.31 13.90
N ALA A 64 14.98 40.41 14.21
CA ALA A 64 14.82 39.84 15.54
C ALA A 64 14.72 38.33 15.45
N GLN A 65 15.47 37.67 16.31
CA GLN A 65 15.36 36.24 16.52
C GLN A 65 15.57 35.97 18.00
N LYS A 66 14.72 35.11 18.56
CA LYS A 66 14.97 34.48 19.84
C LYS A 66 15.60 33.12 19.56
N THR A 67 16.86 32.91 19.87
CA THR A 67 17.50 31.59 19.75
C THR A 67 17.69 31.00 21.15
N PRO A 68 17.72 29.67 21.29
CA PRO A 68 18.18 29.07 22.52
C PRO A 68 19.66 29.37 22.73
N ASP A 69 19.98 29.79 23.94
CA ASP A 69 21.32 30.04 24.42
C ASP A 69 21.57 29.28 25.72
N LEU A 70 22.80 28.78 25.88
CA LEU A 70 23.25 28.17 27.13
C LEU A 70 24.67 28.64 27.41
N LEU A 71 24.87 29.28 28.57
CA LEU A 71 26.17 29.79 29.02
C LEU A 71 26.84 30.74 28.00
N GLY A 72 26.03 31.53 27.28
CA GLY A 72 26.51 32.46 26.26
C GLY A 72 26.88 31.81 24.92
N ILE A 73 26.61 30.52 24.74
CA ILE A 73 26.70 29.85 23.43
C ILE A 73 25.28 29.74 22.86
N ALA A 74 25.04 30.38 21.72
CA ALA A 74 23.74 30.36 21.06
C ALA A 74 23.72 29.41 19.85
N TYR A 75 22.57 28.80 19.61
CA TYR A 75 22.33 28.04 18.38
C TYR A 75 21.98 28.99 17.23
N ASP A 76 22.67 28.86 16.08
CA ASP A 76 22.46 29.67 14.88
C ASP A 76 21.92 28.80 13.74
N ASP A 77 20.61 28.84 13.52
CA ASP A 77 19.98 28.24 12.34
C ASP A 77 20.07 29.15 11.12
N ASP A 78 20.44 28.54 9.99
CA ASP A 78 20.54 29.20 8.70
C ASP A 78 19.30 28.90 7.84
N PRO A 79 18.29 29.81 7.79
CA PRO A 79 17.11 29.60 6.96
C PRO A 79 17.43 29.67 5.45
N PHE A 80 18.60 30.20 5.07
CA PHE A 80 19.03 30.33 3.69
C PHE A 80 19.77 29.09 3.18
N ALA A 81 20.18 28.17 4.06
CA ALA A 81 20.94 26.97 3.70
C ALA A 81 20.22 26.01 2.72
N ARG A 82 18.91 26.20 2.48
CA ARG A 82 18.08 25.35 1.62
C ARG A 82 17.43 26.09 0.44
N ILE A 83 17.76 27.35 0.22
CA ILE A 83 17.21 28.18 -0.86
C ILE A 83 18.34 28.84 -1.64
N ASP A 84 18.13 28.99 -2.94
CA ASP A 84 19.08 29.66 -3.85
C ASP A 84 18.79 31.17 -3.93
N ILE A 85 18.71 31.80 -2.76
CA ILE A 85 18.53 33.24 -2.58
C ILE A 85 19.50 33.67 -1.47
N PRO A 86 20.37 34.67 -1.71
CA PRO A 86 21.27 35.16 -0.68
C PRO A 86 20.50 35.88 0.44
N PRO A 87 21.04 35.92 1.67
CA PRO A 87 20.45 36.73 2.74
C PRO A 87 20.52 38.22 2.38
N PRO A 88 19.53 39.03 2.81
CA PRO A 88 19.54 40.46 2.56
C PRO A 88 20.72 41.17 3.23
N GLU A 89 21.14 42.29 2.65
CA GLU A 89 22.21 43.10 3.23
C GLU A 89 21.84 43.56 4.65
N GLY A 90 22.80 43.48 5.58
CA GLY A 90 22.55 43.78 7.00
C GLY A 90 21.89 42.64 7.80
N PHE A 91 21.64 41.47 7.19
CA PHE A 91 21.14 40.30 7.90
C PHE A 91 22.15 39.81 8.94
N ALA A 92 21.86 40.10 10.21
CA ALA A 92 22.59 39.54 11.33
C ALA A 92 21.98 38.20 11.73
N ARG A 93 22.79 37.14 11.69
CA ARG A 93 22.39 35.79 12.09
C ARG A 93 22.11 35.68 13.58
N HIS A 94 22.93 36.33 14.40
CA HIS A 94 22.77 36.33 15.85
C HIS A 94 23.33 37.63 16.46
N ARG A 95 22.73 38.12 17.56
CA ARG A 95 23.19 39.31 18.30
C ARG A 95 23.32 38.98 19.79
N GLY A 96 24.52 39.11 20.35
CA GLY A 96 24.74 39.12 21.80
C GLY A 96 25.28 37.83 22.45
N ALA A 97 25.51 36.74 21.71
CA ALA A 97 26.19 35.56 22.24
C ALA A 97 27.72 35.71 22.27
N LEU A 98 28.36 35.01 23.22
CA LEU A 98 29.82 34.88 23.30
C LEU A 98 30.37 33.99 22.17
N ALA A 99 29.60 32.97 21.77
CA ALA A 99 29.91 32.10 20.64
C ALA A 99 28.61 31.56 20.00
N THR A 100 28.68 31.15 18.74
CA THR A 100 27.56 30.51 18.03
C THR A 100 27.94 29.12 17.51
N ILE A 101 26.97 28.20 17.53
CA ILE A 101 27.08 26.87 16.93
C ILE A 101 25.94 26.72 15.92
N GLY A 102 26.28 26.42 14.67
CA GLY A 102 25.30 26.19 13.61
C GLY A 102 25.47 24.82 12.98
N PHE A 103 24.36 24.11 12.79
CA PHE A 103 24.29 22.84 12.05
C PHE A 103 23.58 23.02 10.69
N GLY A 104 23.48 24.26 10.22
CA GLY A 104 22.74 24.62 9.01
C GLY A 104 21.26 24.88 9.32
N TRP A 105 20.37 24.26 8.55
CA TRP A 105 18.93 24.44 8.70
C TRP A 105 18.37 23.67 9.90
N ALA A 106 17.40 24.27 10.60
CA ALA A 106 16.62 23.63 11.66
C ALA A 106 15.15 23.42 11.26
N ASP A 107 14.52 22.41 11.86
CA ASP A 107 13.13 22.02 11.58
C ASP A 107 12.15 23.19 11.72
N GLU A 108 11.08 23.19 10.91
CA GLU A 108 10.04 24.24 10.96
C GLU A 108 9.38 24.30 12.35
N SER A 109 9.24 23.17 13.04
CA SER A 109 8.70 23.11 14.41
C SER A 109 9.48 24.01 15.37
N PHE A 110 10.78 24.15 15.14
CA PHE A 110 11.69 24.94 15.94
C PHE A 110 11.78 26.39 15.47
N THR A 111 11.97 26.61 14.17
CA THR A 111 12.26 27.94 13.61
C THR A 111 11.03 28.79 13.31
N VAL A 112 9.85 28.17 13.12
CA VAL A 112 8.61 28.89 12.78
C VAL A 112 7.75 29.15 14.02
N TYR A 113 7.67 28.18 14.94
CA TYR A 113 6.73 28.24 16.06
C TYR A 113 7.40 28.67 17.37
N ASP A 114 8.55 28.08 17.72
CA ASP A 114 9.24 28.35 18.99
C ASP A 114 10.15 29.60 18.91
N HIS A 115 10.90 29.69 17.81
CA HIS A 115 11.97 30.68 17.61
C HIS A 115 11.87 31.44 16.27
N PRO A 116 10.74 32.14 16.00
CA PRO A 116 10.53 32.83 14.73
C PRO A 116 11.58 33.90 14.46
N LYS A 117 12.13 33.87 13.24
CA LYS A 117 13.03 34.92 12.71
C LYS A 117 12.22 36.00 12.01
N VAL A 118 12.13 37.16 12.66
CA VAL A 118 11.41 38.34 12.17
C VAL A 118 12.35 39.23 11.37
N LEU A 119 11.95 39.60 10.16
CA LEU A 119 12.65 40.57 9.32
C LEU A 119 11.72 41.74 9.03
N VAL A 120 12.21 42.96 9.25
CA VAL A 120 11.48 44.19 8.93
C VAL A 120 12.27 44.93 7.87
N PHE A 121 11.63 45.14 6.73
CA PHE A 121 12.17 45.91 5.62
C PHE A 121 11.52 47.28 5.59
N ARG A 122 12.29 48.32 5.31
CA ARG A 122 11.82 49.69 5.11
C ARG A 122 11.77 50.00 3.62
N ASN A 123 10.69 50.61 3.17
CA ASN A 123 10.54 51.06 1.79
C ASN A 123 11.34 52.36 1.58
N THR A 124 12.57 52.23 1.10
CA THR A 124 13.47 53.36 0.79
C THR A 124 13.32 53.83 -0.66
N GLY A 125 13.09 52.89 -1.58
CA GLY A 125 12.97 53.14 -3.02
C GLY A 125 11.65 53.77 -3.44
N ARG A 126 10.55 53.57 -2.68
CA ARG A 126 9.20 54.11 -2.95
C ARG A 126 8.75 53.90 -4.41
N LEU A 127 9.02 52.70 -4.92
CA LEU A 127 8.64 52.30 -6.26
C LEU A 127 7.11 52.25 -6.40
N ASP A 128 6.61 52.56 -7.58
CA ASP A 128 5.20 52.37 -7.87
C ASP A 128 4.84 50.88 -8.07
N ALA A 129 3.55 50.58 -8.10
CA ALA A 129 3.09 49.20 -8.21
C ALA A 129 3.47 48.54 -9.56
N GLY A 130 3.60 49.32 -10.64
CA GLY A 130 4.01 48.82 -11.95
C GLY A 130 5.50 48.45 -11.95
N GLU A 131 6.34 49.33 -11.42
CA GLU A 131 7.76 49.11 -11.23
C GLU A 131 8.09 47.90 -10.35
N ILE A 132 7.26 47.62 -9.34
CA ILE A 132 7.37 46.42 -8.49
C ILE A 132 6.99 45.17 -9.27
N LEU A 133 5.90 45.21 -10.05
CA LEU A 133 5.47 44.09 -10.89
C LEU A 133 6.54 43.72 -11.92
N ASP A 134 7.10 44.72 -12.60
CA ASP A 134 8.14 44.52 -13.62
C ASP A 134 9.38 43.83 -13.05
N ARG A 135 9.71 44.09 -11.78
CA ARG A 135 10.85 43.46 -11.09
C ARG A 135 10.57 42.04 -10.60
N ILE A 136 9.33 41.73 -10.23
CA ILE A 136 8.91 40.35 -9.95
C ILE A 136 8.94 39.52 -11.25
N GLY A 137 8.74 40.19 -12.39
CA GLY A 137 8.79 39.60 -13.72
C GLY A 137 7.47 38.97 -14.14
N ASP A 138 7.46 38.35 -15.32
CA ASP A 138 6.29 37.67 -15.83
C ASP A 138 5.84 36.60 -14.84
N VAL A 139 4.57 36.68 -14.42
CA VAL A 139 3.89 35.60 -13.72
C VAL A 139 3.45 34.63 -14.82
N PRO A 140 4.20 33.55 -15.12
CA PRO A 140 3.71 32.58 -16.08
C PRO A 140 2.33 32.13 -15.58
N PRO A 141 1.34 31.94 -16.46
CA PRO A 141 0.10 31.33 -16.03
C PRO A 141 0.47 29.98 -15.46
N VAL A 142 0.42 29.86 -14.13
CA VAL A 142 0.36 28.55 -13.50
C VAL A 142 -0.98 28.04 -13.97
N GLN A 143 -0.97 27.31 -15.10
CA GLN A 143 -2.05 26.37 -15.34
C GLN A 143 -2.01 25.52 -14.08
N PRO A 144 -3.02 25.61 -13.18
CA PRO A 144 -3.12 24.58 -12.17
C PRO A 144 -3.04 23.30 -12.99
N PRO A 145 -2.12 22.36 -12.67
CA PRO A 145 -2.20 21.05 -13.30
C PRO A 145 -3.68 20.68 -13.23
N GLY A 146 -4.25 20.23 -14.34
CA GLY A 146 -5.68 19.94 -14.44
C GLY A 146 -6.01 18.77 -13.52
N VAL A 147 -5.91 18.98 -12.21
CA VAL A 147 -6.00 18.03 -11.13
C VAL A 147 -7.48 17.79 -11.01
N ARG A 148 -7.92 16.82 -11.80
CA ARG A 148 -9.29 16.33 -11.87
C ARG A 148 -9.55 15.41 -10.68
N LEU A 149 -9.24 15.86 -9.47
CA LEU A 149 -9.51 15.11 -8.23
C LEU A 149 -10.82 15.52 -7.56
N LEU A 150 -11.55 16.46 -8.16
CA LEU A 150 -12.90 16.80 -7.75
C LEU A 150 -13.90 15.81 -8.35
N LEU A 151 -14.91 15.46 -7.57
CA LEU A 151 -16.12 14.80 -8.06
C LEU A 151 -16.84 15.75 -9.03
N SER A 152 -17.49 15.21 -10.05
CA SER A 152 -18.47 16.00 -10.81
C SER A 152 -19.66 16.35 -9.91
N ASP A 153 -20.41 17.40 -10.27
CA ASP A 153 -21.60 17.79 -9.50
C ASP A 153 -22.62 16.64 -9.40
N GLU A 154 -22.80 15.89 -10.50
CA GLU A 154 -23.66 14.70 -10.53
C GLU A 154 -23.13 13.57 -9.62
N GLU A 155 -21.83 13.30 -9.65
CA GLU A 155 -21.20 12.30 -8.77
C GLU A 155 -21.35 12.71 -7.31
N ALA A 156 -21.15 13.99 -6.98
CA ALA A 156 -21.29 14.54 -5.64
C ALA A 156 -22.74 14.45 -5.11
N GLU A 157 -23.74 14.73 -5.95
CA GLU A 157 -25.16 14.58 -5.60
C GLU A 157 -25.51 13.11 -5.31
N ARG A 158 -25.14 12.20 -6.21
CA ARG A 158 -25.36 10.75 -6.02
C ARG A 158 -24.67 10.23 -4.75
N GLN A 159 -23.48 10.75 -4.46
CA GLN A 159 -22.72 10.39 -3.28
C GLN A 159 -23.40 10.87 -1.99
N ARG A 160 -23.94 12.10 -1.98
CA ARG A 160 -24.71 12.64 -0.84
C ARG A 160 -26.05 11.93 -0.64
N ALA A 161 -26.69 11.50 -1.73
CA ALA A 161 -27.92 10.72 -1.70
C ALA A 161 -27.74 9.25 -1.27
N GLY A 162 -26.49 8.80 -1.06
CA GLY A 162 -26.07 7.42 -0.79
C GLY A 162 -26.56 6.73 0.48
N GLY A 163 -27.50 7.33 1.19
CA GLY A 163 -27.98 6.86 2.48
C GLY A 163 -27.03 7.17 3.64
N THR A 164 -27.41 6.66 4.79
CA THR A 164 -26.77 6.86 6.08
C THR A 164 -26.07 5.59 6.56
N TRP A 165 -25.28 5.68 7.65
CA TRP A 165 -24.63 4.51 8.22
C TRP A 165 -25.61 3.44 8.71
N THR A 166 -26.85 3.78 9.06
CA THR A 166 -27.87 2.78 9.42
C THR A 166 -28.29 1.92 8.23
N ASP A 167 -28.21 2.46 7.00
CA ASP A 167 -28.51 1.72 5.77
C ASP A 167 -27.38 0.75 5.40
N VAL A 168 -26.16 1.02 5.87
CA VAL A 168 -24.97 0.20 5.63
C VAL A 168 -24.75 -0.82 6.75
N ALA A 169 -24.84 -0.38 8.01
CA ALA A 169 -24.53 -1.15 9.20
C ALA A 169 -25.80 -1.64 9.92
N PHE A 170 -26.64 -2.38 9.20
CA PHE A 170 -27.96 -2.83 9.69
C PHE A 170 -27.91 -4.06 10.61
N ALA A 171 -26.75 -4.70 10.81
CA ALA A 171 -26.61 -5.89 11.66
C ALA A 171 -26.38 -5.56 13.14
N SER A 172 -26.79 -4.37 13.60
CA SER A 172 -26.69 -3.94 15.01
C SER A 172 -27.40 -4.88 15.99
N GLY A 173 -28.37 -5.69 15.52
CA GLY A 173 -29.07 -6.70 16.32
C GLY A 173 -28.39 -8.07 16.41
N VAL A 174 -27.28 -8.32 15.69
CA VAL A 174 -26.54 -9.59 15.81
C VAL A 174 -25.73 -9.58 17.11
N PRO A 175 -25.86 -10.60 17.99
CA PRO A 175 -25.05 -10.69 19.20
C PRO A 175 -23.56 -10.62 18.88
N SER A 176 -22.80 -9.80 19.62
CA SER A 176 -21.38 -9.54 19.34
C SER A 176 -20.53 -10.81 19.29
N GLY A 177 -20.88 -11.84 20.08
CA GLY A 177 -20.19 -13.14 20.07
C GLY A 177 -20.42 -13.96 18.79
N LEU A 178 -21.49 -13.69 18.04
CA LEU A 178 -21.81 -14.36 16.77
C LEU A 178 -21.25 -13.62 15.55
N THR A 179 -20.87 -12.34 15.71
CA THR A 179 -20.35 -11.51 14.62
C THR A 179 -19.15 -12.13 13.89
N PRO A 180 -18.15 -12.74 14.56
CA PRO A 180 -17.03 -13.39 13.87
C PRO A 180 -17.47 -14.57 12.98
N PHE A 181 -18.43 -15.36 13.44
CA PHE A 181 -18.97 -16.49 12.67
C PHE A 181 -19.76 -16.00 11.46
N TYR A 182 -20.57 -14.97 11.64
CA TYR A 182 -21.34 -14.39 10.54
C TYR A 182 -20.43 -13.79 9.46
N TRP A 183 -19.35 -13.11 9.87
CA TRP A 183 -18.29 -12.64 8.97
C TRP A 183 -17.61 -13.78 8.20
N LEU A 184 -17.24 -14.86 8.90
CA LEU A 184 -16.68 -16.06 8.28
C LEU A 184 -17.64 -16.72 7.29
N LEU A 185 -18.95 -16.77 7.60
CA LEU A 185 -19.96 -17.32 6.70
C LEU A 185 -20.04 -16.50 5.41
N ALA A 186 -20.01 -15.17 5.49
CA ALA A 186 -20.01 -14.30 4.32
C ALA A 186 -18.74 -14.47 3.47
N ALA A 187 -17.56 -14.47 4.09
CA ALA A 187 -16.30 -14.74 3.39
C ALA A 187 -16.27 -16.15 2.79
N GLY A 188 -16.80 -17.14 3.52
CA GLY A 188 -16.98 -18.51 3.07
C GLY A 188 -17.89 -18.61 1.85
N ALA A 189 -19.01 -17.88 1.82
CA ALA A 189 -19.91 -17.82 0.67
C ALA A 189 -19.21 -17.28 -0.59
N PHE A 190 -18.34 -16.27 -0.44
CA PHE A 190 -17.56 -15.73 -1.56
C PHE A 190 -16.56 -16.79 -2.07
N GLY A 191 -15.86 -17.49 -1.17
CA GLY A 191 -14.99 -18.62 -1.50
C GLY A 191 -15.74 -19.78 -2.19
N LEU A 192 -16.93 -20.13 -1.70
CA LEU A 192 -17.77 -21.17 -2.28
C LEU A 192 -18.26 -20.82 -3.69
N ALA A 193 -18.60 -19.55 -3.93
CA ALA A 193 -19.02 -19.10 -5.26
C ALA A 193 -17.91 -19.29 -6.31
N ALA A 194 -16.64 -19.12 -5.93
CA ALA A 194 -15.50 -19.35 -6.81
C ALA A 194 -14.96 -20.79 -6.76
N LEU A 195 -15.45 -21.64 -5.86
CA LEU A 195 -14.90 -22.98 -5.63
C LEU A 195 -14.82 -23.84 -6.90
N PRO A 196 -15.89 -23.97 -7.70
CA PRO A 196 -15.79 -24.83 -8.86
C PRO A 196 -14.83 -24.30 -9.94
N LEU A 197 -14.80 -22.99 -10.16
CA LEU A 197 -13.84 -22.34 -11.06
C LEU A 197 -12.41 -22.55 -10.58
N GLY A 198 -12.17 -22.34 -9.29
CA GLY A 198 -10.88 -22.54 -8.65
C GLY A 198 -10.36 -23.97 -8.79
N LEU A 199 -11.21 -24.98 -8.59
CA LEU A 199 -10.83 -26.39 -8.76
C LEU A 199 -10.42 -26.74 -10.20
N VAL A 200 -10.95 -26.03 -11.20
CA VAL A 200 -10.55 -26.17 -12.61
C VAL A 200 -9.23 -25.46 -12.88
N VAL A 201 -9.04 -24.26 -12.35
CA VAL A 201 -7.84 -23.43 -12.56
C VAL A 201 -6.62 -24.00 -11.83
N PHE A 202 -6.79 -24.44 -10.60
CA PHE A 202 -5.74 -25.03 -9.78
C PHE A 202 -5.61 -26.54 -9.95
N ARG A 203 -6.31 -27.14 -10.94
CA ARG A 203 -6.24 -28.57 -11.25
C ARG A 203 -4.81 -29.16 -11.32
N PRO A 204 -3.78 -28.46 -11.82
CA PRO A 204 -2.41 -28.97 -11.83
C PRO A 204 -1.79 -29.11 -10.43
N LEU A 205 -2.28 -28.37 -9.44
CA LEU A 205 -1.78 -28.42 -8.07
C LEU A 205 -2.31 -29.67 -7.34
N PRO A 206 -1.49 -30.35 -6.52
CA PRO A 206 -1.91 -31.53 -5.79
C PRO A 206 -3.15 -31.35 -4.91
N ASP A 207 -3.31 -30.22 -4.22
CA ASP A 207 -4.46 -29.88 -3.37
C ASP A 207 -5.59 -29.16 -4.13
N ARG A 208 -5.42 -28.96 -5.44
CA ARG A 208 -6.26 -28.10 -6.28
C ARG A 208 -6.43 -26.68 -5.73
N GLY A 209 -5.40 -26.16 -5.05
CA GLY A 209 -5.36 -24.81 -4.50
C GLY A 209 -6.54 -24.49 -3.58
N TYR A 210 -7.09 -25.48 -2.88
CA TYR A 210 -8.35 -25.36 -2.15
C TYR A 210 -8.41 -24.15 -1.21
N LEU A 211 -7.31 -23.81 -0.52
CA LEU A 211 -7.25 -22.63 0.34
C LEU A 211 -7.05 -21.32 -0.43
N LEU A 212 -6.33 -21.33 -1.55
CA LEU A 212 -6.17 -20.17 -2.46
C LEU A 212 -7.52 -19.73 -3.04
N ILE A 213 -8.45 -20.66 -3.24
CA ILE A 213 -9.80 -20.39 -3.75
C ILE A 213 -10.58 -19.42 -2.85
N LYS A 214 -10.35 -19.42 -1.53
CA LYS A 214 -11.03 -18.49 -0.62
C LYS A 214 -10.64 -17.04 -0.94
N ALA A 215 -9.35 -16.78 -1.17
CA ALA A 215 -8.86 -15.47 -1.61
C ALA A 215 -9.36 -15.14 -3.03
N LEU A 216 -9.39 -16.12 -3.93
CA LEU A 216 -9.92 -15.96 -5.28
C LEU A 216 -11.40 -15.52 -5.27
N GLY A 217 -12.22 -16.14 -4.42
CA GLY A 217 -13.64 -15.79 -4.28
C GLY A 217 -13.85 -14.37 -3.78
N LEU A 218 -13.09 -13.97 -2.75
CA LEU A 218 -13.10 -12.59 -2.25
C LEU A 218 -12.76 -11.59 -3.34
N LEU A 219 -11.68 -11.85 -4.09
CA LEU A 219 -11.23 -10.98 -5.17
C LEU A 219 -12.23 -10.91 -6.32
N LEU A 220 -12.74 -12.04 -6.80
CA LEU A 220 -13.63 -12.08 -7.97
C LEU A 220 -14.98 -11.43 -7.69
N VAL A 221 -15.58 -11.71 -6.54
CA VAL A 221 -16.86 -11.10 -6.17
C VAL A 221 -16.70 -9.59 -6.01
N ALA A 222 -15.63 -9.15 -5.35
CA ALA A 222 -15.33 -7.72 -5.23
C ALA A 222 -15.00 -7.08 -6.58
N ALA A 223 -14.24 -7.74 -7.46
CA ALA A 223 -13.90 -7.21 -8.78
C ALA A 223 -15.14 -7.04 -9.67
N VAL A 224 -16.05 -8.02 -9.68
CA VAL A 224 -17.31 -7.92 -10.43
C VAL A 224 -18.20 -6.81 -9.85
N ALA A 225 -18.34 -6.73 -8.52
CA ALA A 225 -19.10 -5.65 -7.88
C ALA A 225 -18.49 -4.28 -8.19
N TRP A 226 -17.17 -4.15 -8.09
CA TRP A 226 -16.44 -2.92 -8.38
C TRP A 226 -16.58 -2.50 -9.84
N LEU A 227 -16.54 -3.45 -10.79
CA LEU A 227 -16.76 -3.17 -12.20
C LEU A 227 -18.16 -2.63 -12.46
N LEU A 228 -19.20 -3.26 -11.89
CA LEU A 228 -20.59 -2.81 -12.02
C LEU A 228 -20.75 -1.38 -11.50
N VAL A 229 -20.09 -1.06 -10.39
CA VAL A 229 -20.17 0.27 -9.78
C VAL A 229 -19.34 1.31 -10.53
N SER A 230 -18.09 1.00 -10.85
CA SER A 230 -17.15 1.94 -11.47
C SER A 230 -17.48 2.27 -12.92
N THR A 231 -18.28 1.43 -13.58
CA THR A 231 -18.83 1.70 -14.93
C THR A 231 -20.19 2.39 -14.89
N GLY A 232 -20.76 2.62 -13.70
CA GLY A 232 -22.07 3.26 -13.54
C GLY A 232 -23.27 2.35 -13.83
N VAL A 233 -23.07 1.04 -14.02
CA VAL A 233 -24.15 0.07 -14.25
C VAL A 233 -25.01 -0.12 -12.99
N ALA A 234 -24.41 -0.05 -11.81
CA ALA A 234 -25.10 -0.15 -10.53
C ALA A 234 -24.50 0.81 -9.49
N THR A 235 -25.23 1.08 -8.41
CA THR A 235 -24.70 1.77 -7.23
C THR A 235 -24.14 0.76 -6.23
N PHE A 236 -23.13 1.17 -5.45
CA PHE A 236 -22.53 0.31 -4.45
C PHE A 236 -23.48 0.08 -3.28
N SER A 237 -24.06 -1.11 -3.26
CA SER A 237 -25.07 -1.53 -2.30
C SER A 237 -24.92 -3.02 -2.00
N ARG A 238 -25.60 -3.50 -0.94
CA ARG A 238 -25.66 -4.94 -0.62
C ARG A 238 -26.09 -5.78 -1.82
N TRP A 239 -27.04 -5.28 -2.61
CA TRP A 239 -27.61 -5.98 -3.74
C TRP A 239 -26.63 -6.08 -4.90
N SER A 240 -25.86 -5.02 -5.17
CA SER A 240 -24.80 -5.06 -6.18
C SER A 240 -23.76 -6.15 -5.87
N VAL A 241 -23.41 -6.33 -4.60
CA VAL A 241 -22.46 -7.37 -4.16
C VAL A 241 -23.09 -8.77 -4.26
N LEU A 242 -24.37 -8.93 -3.90
CA LEU A 242 -25.09 -10.20 -4.05
C LEU A 242 -25.27 -10.60 -5.53
N VAL A 243 -25.51 -9.63 -6.42
CA VAL A 243 -25.55 -9.85 -7.87
C VAL A 243 -24.18 -10.27 -8.37
N ALA A 244 -23.10 -9.60 -7.94
CA ALA A 244 -21.74 -10.01 -8.27
C ALA A 244 -21.42 -11.43 -7.78
N LEU A 245 -21.84 -11.78 -6.57
CA LEU A 245 -21.73 -13.14 -6.02
C LEU A 245 -22.48 -14.16 -6.90
N ALA A 246 -23.69 -13.84 -7.34
CA ALA A 246 -24.48 -14.69 -8.21
C ALA A 246 -23.84 -14.85 -9.61
N ILE A 247 -23.28 -13.78 -10.18
CA ILE A 247 -22.55 -13.84 -11.47
C ILE A 247 -21.33 -14.76 -11.35
N VAL A 248 -20.50 -14.57 -10.32
CA VAL A 248 -19.32 -15.43 -10.08
C VAL A 248 -19.74 -16.88 -9.85
N GLY A 249 -20.81 -17.11 -9.07
CA GLY A 249 -21.39 -18.43 -8.84
C GLY A 249 -21.88 -19.09 -10.12
N ALA A 250 -22.59 -18.37 -10.99
CA ALA A 250 -23.10 -18.87 -12.26
C ALA A 250 -21.97 -19.23 -13.24
N LEU A 251 -20.97 -18.35 -13.37
CA LEU A 251 -19.77 -18.61 -14.19
C LEU A 251 -19.00 -19.83 -13.67
N SER A 252 -18.86 -19.95 -12.36
CA SER A 252 -18.20 -21.09 -11.73
C SER A 252 -19.01 -22.39 -11.90
N ALA A 253 -20.33 -22.35 -11.77
CA ALA A 253 -21.20 -23.50 -12.02
C ALA A 253 -21.15 -23.98 -13.48
N ALA A 254 -21.03 -23.06 -14.44
CA ALA A 254 -20.83 -23.41 -15.85
C ALA A 254 -19.49 -24.13 -16.09
N ALA A 255 -18.42 -23.70 -15.41
CA ALA A 255 -17.14 -24.40 -15.43
C ALA A 255 -17.23 -25.77 -14.74
N TRP A 256 -17.96 -25.86 -13.62
CA TRP A 256 -18.18 -27.09 -12.86
C TRP A 256 -18.88 -28.18 -13.67
N TRP A 257 -19.92 -27.82 -14.43
CA TRP A 257 -20.76 -28.80 -15.14
C TRP A 257 -19.94 -29.75 -16.02
N ARG A 258 -18.85 -29.23 -16.62
CA ARG A 258 -17.91 -30.02 -17.44
C ARG A 258 -16.98 -30.92 -16.62
N CYS A 259 -16.72 -30.59 -15.35
CA CYS A 259 -15.76 -31.30 -14.49
C CYS A 259 -16.40 -31.97 -13.25
N ARG A 260 -17.74 -32.06 -13.19
CA ARG A 260 -18.51 -32.47 -12.00
C ARG A 260 -18.12 -33.85 -11.44
N VAL A 261 -17.83 -34.81 -12.32
CA VAL A 261 -17.44 -36.18 -11.93
C VAL A 261 -16.07 -36.16 -11.26
N GLU A 262 -15.11 -35.47 -11.86
CA GLU A 262 -13.75 -35.36 -11.36
C GLU A 262 -13.69 -34.62 -10.01
N VAL A 263 -14.46 -33.54 -9.86
CA VAL A 263 -14.57 -32.79 -8.60
C VAL A 263 -15.16 -33.68 -7.51
N SER A 264 -16.21 -34.44 -7.80
CA SER A 264 -16.83 -35.35 -6.83
C SER A 264 -15.86 -36.45 -6.38
N LEU A 265 -15.08 -37.01 -7.32
CA LEU A 265 -14.05 -38.00 -7.03
C LEU A 265 -12.92 -37.41 -6.17
N PHE A 266 -12.48 -36.18 -6.45
CA PHE A 266 -11.48 -35.49 -5.64
C PHE A 266 -11.91 -35.37 -4.18
N PHE A 267 -13.13 -34.88 -3.92
CA PHE A 267 -13.62 -34.75 -2.54
C PHE A 267 -13.78 -36.11 -1.88
N ARG A 268 -14.33 -37.13 -2.57
CA ARG A 268 -14.44 -38.48 -2.00
C ARG A 268 -13.08 -39.09 -1.65
N ALA A 269 -12.08 -38.92 -2.51
CA ALA A 269 -10.75 -39.47 -2.31
C ALA A 269 -9.94 -38.70 -1.26
N ARG A 270 -10.18 -37.38 -1.09
CA ARG A 270 -9.33 -36.48 -0.30
C ARG A 270 -10.05 -35.70 0.80
N TRP A 271 -11.25 -36.10 1.21
CA TRP A 271 -12.05 -35.37 2.19
C TRP A 271 -11.29 -35.09 3.50
N ARG A 272 -10.46 -36.04 3.98
CA ARG A 272 -9.65 -35.86 5.20
C ARG A 272 -8.65 -34.72 5.05
N HIS A 273 -8.06 -34.59 3.87
CA HIS A 273 -7.12 -33.52 3.56
C HIS A 273 -7.83 -32.17 3.44
N VAL A 274 -9.01 -32.14 2.81
CA VAL A 274 -9.87 -30.95 2.76
C VAL A 274 -10.26 -30.49 4.16
N VAL A 275 -10.70 -31.42 5.02
CA VAL A 275 -11.03 -31.13 6.43
C VAL A 275 -9.80 -30.60 7.18
N ALA A 276 -8.63 -31.19 7.00
CA ALA A 276 -7.40 -30.70 7.63
C ALA A 276 -7.04 -29.27 7.19
N MET A 277 -7.24 -28.94 5.92
CA MET A 277 -7.06 -27.58 5.39
C MET A 277 -8.08 -26.59 5.96
N GLU A 278 -9.36 -26.98 6.09
CA GLU A 278 -10.37 -26.13 6.75
C GLU A 278 -10.06 -25.93 8.23
N VAL A 279 -9.63 -26.98 8.94
CA VAL A 279 -9.19 -26.85 10.33
C VAL A 279 -8.01 -25.89 10.45
N LEU A 280 -7.00 -26.00 9.57
CA LEU A 280 -5.88 -25.05 9.53
C LEU A 280 -6.37 -23.61 9.34
N PHE A 281 -7.27 -23.37 8.38
CA PHE A 281 -7.81 -22.04 8.11
C PHE A 281 -8.58 -21.48 9.31
N LEU A 282 -9.46 -22.29 9.92
CA LEU A 282 -10.25 -21.89 11.07
C LEU A 282 -9.38 -21.65 12.31
N VAL A 283 -8.40 -22.53 12.56
CA VAL A 283 -7.43 -22.35 13.65
C VAL A 283 -6.65 -21.06 13.46
N ALA A 284 -6.16 -20.77 12.25
CA ALA A 284 -5.45 -19.52 11.96
C ALA A 284 -6.36 -18.29 12.20
N TYR A 285 -7.61 -18.34 11.75
CA TYR A 285 -8.58 -17.26 11.96
C TYR A 285 -8.87 -17.03 13.45
N PHE A 286 -9.25 -18.07 14.19
CA PHE A 286 -9.63 -17.92 15.60
C PHE A 286 -8.45 -17.64 16.51
N ALA A 287 -7.27 -18.21 16.23
CA ALA A 287 -6.05 -17.88 16.96
C ALA A 287 -5.69 -16.40 16.78
N PHE A 288 -5.76 -15.88 15.56
CA PHE A 288 -5.45 -14.48 15.31
C PHE A 288 -6.55 -13.53 15.81
N LEU A 289 -7.82 -13.96 15.77
CA LEU A 289 -8.92 -13.24 16.40
C LEU A 289 -8.72 -13.11 17.91
N PHE A 290 -8.23 -14.17 18.57
CA PHE A 290 -7.89 -14.13 19.99
C PHE A 290 -6.73 -13.16 20.29
N VAL A 291 -5.71 -13.09 19.42
CA VAL A 291 -4.66 -12.07 19.52
C VAL A 291 -5.25 -10.67 19.34
N ARG A 292 -6.11 -10.48 18.34
CA ARG A 292 -6.73 -9.18 18.03
C ARG A 292 -7.67 -8.71 19.16
N SER A 293 -8.36 -9.63 19.84
CA SER A 293 -9.28 -9.30 20.93
C SER A 293 -8.57 -8.80 22.20
N ALA A 294 -7.26 -9.05 22.33
CA ALA A 294 -6.47 -8.51 23.44
C ALA A 294 -6.21 -6.99 23.31
N ASN A 295 -6.26 -6.44 22.10
CA ASN A 295 -6.08 -5.00 21.87
C ASN A 295 -6.90 -4.51 20.66
N PRO A 296 -8.25 -4.50 20.72
CA PRO A 296 -9.16 -4.19 19.61
C PRO A 296 -9.07 -2.76 19.06
N ASP A 297 -8.36 -1.87 19.75
CA ASP A 297 -8.36 -0.43 19.49
C ASP A 297 -7.82 -0.09 18.10
N LEU A 298 -8.45 0.90 17.46
CA LEU A 298 -8.08 1.45 16.16
C LEU A 298 -7.14 2.67 16.28
N TRP A 299 -6.50 2.80 17.44
CA TRP A 299 -5.53 3.83 17.76
C TRP A 299 -4.52 3.28 18.76
N HIS A 300 -3.26 3.72 18.67
CA HIS A 300 -2.25 3.40 19.69
C HIS A 300 -1.86 4.69 20.44
N PRO A 301 -2.17 4.81 21.76
CA PRO A 301 -2.05 6.06 22.51
C PRO A 301 -0.69 6.74 22.48
N TRP A 302 0.39 5.96 22.50
CA TRP A 302 1.76 6.47 22.70
C TRP A 302 2.55 6.64 21.41
N ARG A 303 2.13 6.01 20.33
CA ARG A 303 2.94 5.87 19.10
C ARG A 303 2.17 6.24 17.83
N GLY A 304 0.86 6.47 17.93
CA GLY A 304 -0.01 6.63 16.77
C GLY A 304 0.05 5.40 15.87
N GLY A 305 -0.07 5.61 14.57
CA GLY A 305 -0.10 4.56 13.55
C GLY A 305 -0.99 4.99 12.40
N GLU A 306 -1.11 4.14 11.38
CA GLU A 306 -1.88 4.45 10.18
C GLU A 306 -3.32 3.97 10.29
N LYS A 307 -3.69 3.24 11.36
CA LYS A 307 -5.07 2.77 11.60
C LYS A 307 -6.16 3.82 11.44
N PRO A 308 -6.03 5.07 11.94
CA PRO A 308 -7.08 6.07 11.73
C PRO A 308 -7.25 6.44 10.26
N MET A 309 -6.14 6.47 9.51
CA MET A 309 -6.14 6.73 8.08
C MET A 309 -6.77 5.55 7.32
N ASP A 310 -6.33 4.31 7.60
CA ASP A 310 -6.92 3.10 7.01
C ASP A 310 -8.41 2.98 7.33
N PHE A 311 -8.80 3.29 8.57
CA PHE A 311 -10.19 3.25 9.00
C PHE A 311 -11.04 4.30 8.29
N ALA A 312 -10.52 5.51 8.08
CA ALA A 312 -11.22 6.52 7.32
C ALA A 312 -11.31 6.18 5.81
N TYR A 313 -10.29 5.55 5.21
CA TYR A 313 -10.41 4.99 3.85
C TYR A 313 -11.45 3.87 3.77
N LEU A 314 -11.42 2.90 4.69
CA LEU A 314 -12.43 1.84 4.75
C LEU A 314 -13.84 2.43 4.90
N ASN A 315 -14.01 3.42 5.76
CA ASN A 315 -15.29 4.11 5.94
C ASN A 315 -15.73 4.86 4.68
N ALA A 316 -14.82 5.55 4.00
CA ALA A 316 -15.15 6.23 2.75
C ALA A 316 -15.60 5.26 1.67
N VAL A 317 -14.86 4.17 1.48
CA VAL A 317 -15.20 3.13 0.50
C VAL A 317 -16.53 2.46 0.87
N ALA A 318 -16.70 2.06 2.14
CA ALA A 318 -17.91 1.38 2.61
C ALA A 318 -19.16 2.26 2.54
N ARG A 319 -19.04 3.58 2.72
CA ARG A 319 -20.16 4.52 2.62
C ARG A 319 -20.46 4.92 1.17
N SER A 320 -19.49 4.86 0.27
CA SER A 320 -19.66 5.41 -1.07
C SER A 320 -20.73 4.72 -1.90
N THR A 321 -21.41 5.49 -2.75
CA THR A 321 -22.46 5.03 -3.66
C THR A 321 -21.89 4.77 -5.06
N VAL A 322 -20.95 5.61 -5.47
CA VAL A 322 -20.25 5.55 -6.75
C VAL A 322 -18.76 5.38 -6.50
N MET A 323 -18.02 4.97 -7.54
CA MET A 323 -16.57 4.80 -7.49
C MET A 323 -15.92 5.67 -8.57
N PRO A 324 -14.75 6.31 -8.30
CA PRO A 324 -13.95 6.24 -7.08
C PRO A 324 -14.66 6.81 -5.84
N PRO A 325 -14.32 6.36 -4.62
CA PRO A 325 -14.98 6.80 -3.40
C PRO A 325 -14.59 8.25 -3.08
N TYR A 326 -15.41 8.95 -2.28
CA TYR A 326 -15.05 10.29 -1.80
C TYR A 326 -13.77 10.27 -0.97
N ASP A 327 -13.02 11.36 -1.01
CA ASP A 327 -11.85 11.56 -0.15
C ASP A 327 -12.30 12.10 1.22
N PRO A 328 -11.98 11.43 2.35
CA PRO A 328 -12.35 11.96 3.66
C PRO A 328 -11.51 13.15 4.13
N TRP A 329 -10.40 13.49 3.46
CA TRP A 329 -9.53 14.62 3.76
C TRP A 329 -9.56 15.73 2.70
N PHE A 330 -10.17 15.48 1.55
CA PHE A 330 -10.31 16.49 0.48
C PHE A 330 -11.77 16.71 0.11
N ALA A 331 -12.36 17.77 0.67
CA ALA A 331 -13.78 18.09 0.52
C ALA A 331 -14.17 18.29 -0.96
N GLY A 332 -15.22 17.57 -1.40
CA GLY A 332 -15.65 17.56 -2.80
C GLY A 332 -14.77 16.73 -3.74
N GLY A 333 -13.67 16.18 -3.22
CA GLY A 333 -12.77 15.31 -3.96
C GLY A 333 -13.09 13.83 -3.88
N TYR A 334 -12.45 13.06 -4.74
CA TYR A 334 -12.40 11.61 -4.66
C TYR A 334 -11.01 11.10 -4.28
N LEU A 335 -10.97 9.91 -3.68
CA LEU A 335 -9.78 9.32 -3.14
C LEU A 335 -8.83 8.86 -4.26
N ASN A 336 -7.71 9.57 -4.44
CA ASN A 336 -6.65 9.20 -5.37
C ASN A 336 -5.64 8.23 -4.72
N TYR A 337 -6.11 7.03 -4.34
CA TYR A 337 -5.33 6.00 -3.66
C TYR A 337 -5.71 4.59 -4.15
N TYR A 338 -4.88 3.58 -3.92
CA TYR A 338 -5.17 2.17 -4.27
C TYR A 338 -6.21 1.54 -3.32
N TYR A 339 -7.46 2.02 -3.40
CA TYR A 339 -8.52 1.68 -2.45
C TYR A 339 -9.14 0.28 -2.65
N PHE A 340 -8.77 -0.49 -3.67
CA PHE A 340 -9.47 -1.74 -4.00
C PHE A 340 -9.36 -2.79 -2.89
N GLY A 341 -8.24 -2.82 -2.15
CA GLY A 341 -8.12 -3.67 -0.97
C GLY A 341 -9.20 -3.37 0.08
N GLN A 342 -9.44 -2.08 0.35
CA GLN A 342 -10.53 -1.65 1.23
C GLN A 342 -11.91 -1.97 0.63
N PHE A 343 -12.05 -1.93 -0.70
CA PHE A 343 -13.29 -2.30 -1.38
C PHE A 343 -13.65 -3.80 -1.20
N ILE A 344 -12.65 -4.69 -1.17
CA ILE A 344 -12.87 -6.11 -0.86
C ILE A 344 -13.46 -6.26 0.55
N VAL A 345 -12.89 -5.58 1.54
CA VAL A 345 -13.39 -5.58 2.92
C VAL A 345 -14.77 -4.92 3.01
N ALA A 346 -14.97 -3.80 2.33
CA ALA A 346 -16.24 -3.09 2.25
C ALA A 346 -17.35 -3.93 1.61
N SER A 347 -17.02 -4.81 0.66
CA SER A 347 -18.00 -5.73 0.06
C SER A 347 -18.56 -6.71 1.10
N LEU A 348 -17.72 -7.21 2.01
CA LEU A 348 -18.17 -8.00 3.15
C LEU A 348 -18.99 -7.17 4.13
N ILE A 349 -18.61 -5.92 4.40
CA ILE A 349 -19.41 -4.99 5.21
C ILE A 349 -20.80 -4.79 4.60
N ARG A 350 -20.91 -4.55 3.29
CA ARG A 350 -22.19 -4.33 2.60
C ARG A 350 -23.13 -5.54 2.68
N VAL A 351 -22.59 -6.76 2.63
CA VAL A 351 -23.40 -7.99 2.70
C VAL A 351 -23.76 -8.33 4.15
N THR A 352 -22.81 -8.18 5.08
CA THR A 352 -23.04 -8.52 6.48
C THR A 352 -23.78 -7.45 7.25
N GLY A 353 -23.64 -6.17 6.87
CA GLY A 353 -24.15 -5.05 7.66
C GLY A 353 -23.42 -4.84 8.98
N ILE A 354 -22.22 -5.40 9.15
CA ILE A 354 -21.40 -5.22 10.36
C ILE A 354 -20.77 -3.83 10.33
N ALA A 355 -20.82 -3.10 11.45
CA ALA A 355 -20.22 -1.78 11.57
C ALA A 355 -18.72 -1.80 11.20
N PRO A 356 -18.20 -0.82 10.44
CA PRO A 356 -16.80 -0.81 10.01
C PRO A 356 -15.77 -0.97 11.13
N SER A 357 -16.03 -0.41 12.33
CA SER A 357 -15.13 -0.51 13.49
C SER A 357 -14.92 -1.95 13.97
N VAL A 358 -15.97 -2.77 13.88
CA VAL A 358 -15.93 -4.21 14.19
C VAL A 358 -15.39 -4.99 13.00
N ALA A 359 -15.84 -4.66 11.77
CA ALA A 359 -15.39 -5.33 10.56
C ALA A 359 -13.88 -5.21 10.34
N TYR A 360 -13.27 -4.07 10.66
CA TYR A 360 -11.81 -3.87 10.63
C TYR A 360 -11.10 -4.94 11.48
N ASN A 361 -11.60 -5.17 12.69
CA ASN A 361 -11.08 -6.16 13.63
C ASN A 361 -11.29 -7.62 13.15
N LEU A 362 -12.28 -7.88 12.31
CA LEU A 362 -12.56 -9.21 11.73
C LEU A 362 -11.84 -9.44 10.40
N ALA A 363 -11.53 -8.36 9.67
CA ALA A 363 -10.80 -8.39 8.41
C ALA A 363 -9.35 -8.84 8.63
N VAL A 364 -8.67 -8.33 9.66
CA VAL A 364 -7.27 -8.68 9.93
C VAL A 364 -7.08 -10.20 10.17
N PRO A 365 -7.84 -10.87 11.06
CA PRO A 365 -7.77 -12.33 11.22
C PRO A 365 -8.16 -13.12 9.96
N LEU A 366 -9.11 -12.61 9.16
CA LEU A 366 -9.48 -13.22 7.88
C LEU A 366 -8.30 -13.19 6.91
N LEU A 367 -7.63 -12.03 6.77
CA LEU A 367 -6.46 -11.87 5.93
C LEU A 367 -5.31 -12.77 6.42
N PHE A 368 -5.08 -12.85 7.74
CA PHE A 368 -4.10 -13.76 8.33
C PHE A 368 -4.38 -15.23 7.95
N ALA A 369 -5.62 -15.69 8.07
CA ALA A 369 -6.02 -17.04 7.70
C ALA A 369 -5.88 -17.31 6.19
N LEU A 370 -6.15 -16.32 5.33
CA LEU A 370 -5.92 -16.42 3.89
C LEU A 370 -4.43 -16.52 3.55
N VAL A 371 -3.56 -15.79 4.24
CA VAL A 371 -2.11 -15.90 4.08
C VAL A 371 -1.64 -17.28 4.54
N ALA A 372 -2.08 -17.75 5.70
CA ALA A 372 -1.77 -19.09 6.19
C ALA A 372 -2.18 -20.17 5.17
N GLY A 373 -3.40 -20.06 4.62
CA GLY A 373 -3.89 -20.99 3.62
C GLY A 373 -3.13 -20.93 2.29
N GLY A 374 -2.82 -19.72 1.80
CA GLY A 374 -2.09 -19.53 0.56
C GLY A 374 -0.64 -20.05 0.65
N THR A 375 0.06 -19.73 1.74
CA THR A 375 1.40 -20.24 2.02
C THR A 375 1.40 -21.77 2.12
N PHE A 376 0.44 -22.34 2.86
CA PHE A 376 0.30 -23.79 2.97
C PHE A 376 0.11 -24.44 1.61
N SER A 377 -0.84 -23.96 0.78
CA SER A 377 -1.14 -24.53 -0.53
C SER A 377 0.06 -24.50 -1.47
N ILE A 378 0.83 -23.40 -1.49
CA ILE A 378 2.02 -23.28 -2.35
C ILE A 378 3.13 -24.23 -1.88
N ALA A 379 3.48 -24.20 -0.58
CA ALA A 379 4.54 -25.03 -0.04
C ALA A 379 4.21 -26.52 -0.13
N TYR A 380 2.97 -26.90 0.18
CA TYR A 380 2.47 -28.27 0.01
C TYR A 380 2.56 -28.71 -1.46
N SER A 381 2.16 -27.85 -2.41
CA SER A 381 2.20 -28.18 -3.84
C SER A 381 3.62 -28.42 -4.33
N LEU A 382 4.58 -27.60 -3.91
CA LEU A 382 5.99 -27.76 -4.25
C LEU A 382 6.58 -29.03 -3.63
N ALA A 383 6.33 -29.27 -2.34
CA ALA A 383 6.85 -30.44 -1.63
C ALA A 383 6.27 -31.76 -2.18
N GLU A 384 4.96 -31.80 -2.44
CA GLU A 384 4.31 -32.98 -3.03
C GLU A 384 4.72 -33.19 -4.50
N GLY A 385 4.97 -32.11 -5.24
CA GLY A 385 5.55 -32.17 -6.57
C GLY A 385 6.95 -32.80 -6.56
N ALA A 386 7.83 -32.30 -5.69
CA ALA A 386 9.19 -32.84 -5.53
C ALA A 386 9.18 -34.32 -5.11
N ARG A 387 8.32 -34.69 -4.16
CA ARG A 387 8.16 -36.08 -3.69
C ARG A 387 7.78 -37.03 -4.83
N ARG A 388 6.85 -36.62 -5.69
CA ARG A 388 6.40 -37.43 -6.85
C ARG A 388 7.50 -37.63 -7.90
N VAL A 389 8.36 -36.63 -8.09
CA VAL A 389 9.47 -36.71 -9.06
C VAL A 389 10.62 -37.57 -8.53
N THR A 390 10.93 -37.44 -7.23
CA THR A 390 12.07 -38.15 -6.60
C THR A 390 11.78 -39.60 -6.25
N GLY A 391 10.50 -40.03 -6.26
CA GLY A 391 10.13 -41.42 -5.93
C GLY A 391 10.35 -41.81 -4.48
N CYS A 392 10.54 -40.83 -3.58
CA CYS A 392 10.66 -41.08 -2.14
C CYS A 392 9.29 -41.45 -1.54
N ASP A 393 8.90 -42.72 -1.65
CA ASP A 393 7.65 -43.28 -1.14
C ASP A 393 7.77 -43.90 0.27
N GLY A 394 8.93 -43.79 0.93
CA GLY A 394 9.08 -44.19 2.33
C GLY A 394 8.14 -43.41 3.24
N PRO A 395 7.62 -43.99 4.35
CA PRO A 395 6.66 -43.31 5.21
C PRO A 395 7.33 -42.07 5.80
N PRO A 396 6.93 -40.85 5.40
CA PRO A 396 7.53 -39.67 5.98
C PRO A 396 7.13 -39.66 7.46
N ARG A 397 8.11 -39.53 8.36
CA ARG A 397 7.81 -38.97 9.70
C ARG A 397 6.98 -37.71 9.45
N TRP A 398 5.89 -37.47 10.19
CA TRP A 398 4.93 -36.40 9.89
C TRP A 398 5.60 -35.04 9.57
N LEU A 399 6.66 -34.68 10.29
CA LEU A 399 7.48 -33.48 10.07
C LEU A 399 8.11 -33.35 8.67
N TRP A 400 8.38 -34.46 8.00
CA TRP A 400 9.02 -34.55 6.67
C TRP A 400 8.01 -34.89 5.56
N SER A 401 6.71 -34.81 5.86
CA SER A 401 5.66 -34.95 4.85
C SER A 401 5.43 -33.62 4.12
N PRO A 402 4.88 -33.63 2.89
CA PRO A 402 4.46 -32.39 2.22
C PRO A 402 3.50 -31.54 3.06
N PHE A 403 2.66 -32.18 3.87
CA PHE A 403 1.77 -31.50 4.81
C PHE A 403 2.55 -30.79 5.92
N GLY A 404 3.57 -31.47 6.48
CA GLY A 404 4.50 -30.89 7.44
C GLY A 404 5.29 -29.71 6.87
N ALA A 405 5.76 -29.81 5.62
CA ALA A 405 6.40 -28.72 4.89
C ALA A 405 5.46 -27.51 4.73
N GLY A 406 4.18 -27.75 4.40
CA GLY A 406 3.15 -26.72 4.35
C GLY A 406 2.96 -26.00 5.68
N LEU A 407 2.82 -26.75 6.79
CA LEU A 407 2.70 -26.17 8.14
C LEU A 407 3.96 -25.39 8.54
N PHE A 408 5.14 -25.92 8.26
CA PHE A 408 6.40 -25.26 8.54
C PHE A 408 6.52 -23.94 7.79
N ALA A 409 6.15 -23.92 6.50
CA ALA A 409 6.14 -22.70 5.71
C ALA A 409 5.20 -21.63 6.29
N VAL A 410 4.03 -22.01 6.80
CA VAL A 410 3.11 -21.08 7.48
C VAL A 410 3.78 -20.43 8.70
N VAL A 411 4.47 -21.22 9.53
CA VAL A 411 5.20 -20.69 10.69
C VAL A 411 6.32 -19.74 10.24
N VAL A 412 7.10 -20.13 9.23
CA VAL A 412 8.19 -19.29 8.72
C VAL A 412 7.68 -17.98 8.13
N VAL A 413 6.57 -17.99 7.38
CA VAL A 413 6.07 -16.77 6.74
C VAL A 413 5.33 -15.85 7.72
N LEU A 414 4.50 -16.41 8.61
CA LEU A 414 3.62 -15.61 9.47
C LEU A 414 4.18 -15.32 10.86
N ILE A 415 5.13 -16.12 11.35
CA ILE A 415 5.62 -16.04 12.72
C ILE A 415 7.11 -15.72 12.75
N ALA A 416 7.91 -16.25 11.83
CA ALA A 416 9.33 -15.90 11.80
C ALA A 416 9.53 -14.45 11.36
N GLY A 417 10.33 -13.72 12.12
CA GLY A 417 10.80 -12.38 11.79
C GLY A 417 12.17 -12.40 11.10
N ASN A 418 12.73 -11.21 10.90
CA ASN A 418 14.11 -11.09 10.41
C ASN A 418 15.16 -11.44 11.49
N MET A 419 16.45 -11.43 11.11
CA MET A 419 17.55 -11.83 11.98
C MET A 419 17.80 -10.88 13.15
N ASP A 420 17.26 -9.65 13.13
CA ASP A 420 17.43 -8.71 14.24
C ASP A 420 16.77 -9.23 15.52
N GLY A 421 15.58 -9.86 15.42
CA GLY A 421 14.93 -10.48 16.58
C GLY A 421 15.81 -11.54 17.25
N VAL A 422 16.44 -12.42 16.46
CA VAL A 422 17.40 -13.42 16.98
C VAL A 422 18.63 -12.75 17.59
N THR A 423 19.12 -11.69 16.95
CA THR A 423 20.27 -10.92 17.43
C THR A 423 19.98 -10.32 18.81
N GLN A 424 18.79 -9.74 19.01
CA GLN A 424 18.37 -9.21 20.30
C GLN A 424 18.32 -10.30 21.39
N LEU A 425 17.81 -11.49 21.06
CA LEU A 425 17.78 -12.63 21.99
C LEU A 425 19.19 -13.08 22.40
N VAL A 426 20.11 -13.19 21.44
CA VAL A 426 21.51 -13.57 21.70
C VAL A 426 22.21 -12.51 22.55
N LEU A 427 22.01 -11.22 22.26
CA LEU A 427 22.59 -10.14 23.05
C LEU A 427 22.02 -10.08 24.47
N GLY A 428 20.73 -10.37 24.65
CA GLY A 428 20.11 -10.51 25.97
C GLY A 428 20.68 -11.71 26.74
N ALA A 429 20.80 -12.87 26.10
CA ALA A 429 21.37 -14.07 26.72
C ALA A 429 22.84 -13.86 27.12
N ARG A 430 23.63 -13.20 26.27
CA ARG A 430 25.03 -12.84 26.56
C ARG A 430 25.14 -11.95 27.80
N ARG A 431 24.28 -10.95 27.94
CA ARG A 431 24.25 -10.06 29.13
C ARG A 431 23.99 -10.84 30.42
N VAL A 432 23.02 -11.75 30.40
CA VAL A 432 22.70 -12.59 31.55
C VAL A 432 23.83 -13.57 31.87
N LEU A 433 24.31 -14.32 30.88
CA LEU A 433 25.21 -15.45 31.09
C LEU A 433 26.67 -15.03 31.33
N LEU A 434 27.15 -13.99 30.65
CA LEU A 434 28.57 -13.59 30.71
C LEU A 434 28.81 -12.37 31.60
N HIS A 435 27.82 -11.50 31.76
CA HIS A 435 27.99 -10.21 32.44
C HIS A 435 27.17 -10.10 33.74
N GLY A 436 26.30 -11.07 34.05
CA GLY A 436 25.44 -11.04 35.24
C GLY A 436 24.41 -9.90 35.21
N GLU A 437 24.16 -9.33 34.02
CA GLU A 437 23.22 -8.22 33.82
C GLU A 437 21.81 -8.72 33.49
N PRO A 438 20.77 -7.90 33.71
CA PRO A 438 19.43 -8.21 33.22
C PRO A 438 19.39 -8.39 31.69
N PHE A 439 18.52 -9.27 31.20
CA PHE A 439 18.35 -9.56 29.76
C PHE A 439 18.08 -8.31 28.91
N GLY A 440 17.47 -7.28 29.51
CA GLY A 440 17.01 -6.06 28.84
C GLY A 440 15.64 -6.24 28.19
N ALA A 441 15.13 -5.17 27.56
CA ALA A 441 13.87 -5.20 26.84
C ALA A 441 14.07 -5.64 25.38
N PHE A 442 13.11 -6.41 24.85
CA PHE A 442 13.03 -6.71 23.42
C PHE A 442 12.39 -5.53 22.69
N ASP A 443 13.10 -4.96 21.73
CA ASP A 443 12.62 -3.87 20.90
C ASP A 443 11.96 -4.41 19.63
N PHE A 444 10.65 -4.57 19.70
CA PHE A 444 9.82 -5.01 18.58
C PHE A 444 9.90 -4.07 17.35
N TRP A 445 10.15 -2.78 17.55
CA TRP A 445 10.14 -1.77 16.50
C TRP A 445 11.45 -1.67 15.77
N ARG A 446 12.57 -1.89 16.47
CA ARG A 446 13.90 -1.96 15.86
C ARG A 446 13.92 -2.94 14.68
N SER A 447 13.28 -4.11 14.83
CA SER A 447 13.25 -5.11 13.78
C SER A 447 12.46 -4.67 12.54
N SER A 448 11.50 -3.74 12.64
CA SER A 448 10.78 -3.19 11.47
C SER A 448 11.38 -1.89 10.93
N ARG A 449 12.55 -1.48 11.43
CA ARG A 449 13.24 -0.23 11.11
C ARG A 449 14.70 -0.48 10.72
N MET A 450 14.95 -1.60 10.03
CA MET A 450 16.29 -2.02 9.65
C MET A 450 16.99 -1.07 8.68
N MET A 451 16.28 -0.15 8.03
CA MET A 451 16.81 0.82 7.04
C MET A 451 16.71 2.30 7.48
N ALA A 452 16.47 2.56 8.78
CA ALA A 452 16.09 3.89 9.28
C ALA A 452 17.16 5.01 9.21
N ASP A 453 18.40 4.70 8.83
CA ASP A 453 19.51 5.67 8.83
C ASP A 453 19.67 6.45 7.52
N GLN A 454 19.05 6.00 6.44
CA GLN A 454 19.18 6.62 5.11
C GLN A 454 17.88 7.23 4.60
N VAL A 455 16.76 6.60 4.95
CA VAL A 455 15.40 7.03 4.66
C VAL A 455 14.63 6.76 5.96
N SER A 456 13.50 7.43 6.20
CA SER A 456 12.48 6.94 7.16
C SER A 456 11.87 5.60 6.68
N GLY A 457 12.73 4.63 6.37
CA GLY A 457 12.43 3.39 5.68
C GLY A 457 11.83 2.38 6.63
N ILE A 458 10.57 2.08 6.39
CA ILE A 458 9.80 1.06 7.09
C ILE A 458 10.07 -0.29 6.40
N THR A 459 10.57 -1.28 7.14
CA THR A 459 10.84 -2.64 6.62
C THR A 459 10.06 -3.68 7.40
N GLU A 460 8.74 -3.67 7.21
CA GLU A 460 7.87 -4.63 7.89
C GLU A 460 7.94 -6.02 7.26
N PHE A 461 7.61 -7.00 8.07
CA PHE A 461 7.46 -8.41 7.70
C PHE A 461 6.12 -8.91 8.23
N PRO A 462 5.55 -10.01 7.69
CA PRO A 462 4.16 -10.38 7.94
C PRO A 462 3.80 -10.45 9.43
N TYR A 463 4.66 -11.05 10.27
CA TYR A 463 4.42 -11.10 11.71
C TYR A 463 4.26 -9.70 12.33
N PHE A 464 5.16 -8.76 11.99
CA PHE A 464 5.07 -7.37 12.47
C PHE A 464 3.78 -6.71 11.99
N THR A 465 3.52 -6.75 10.68
CA THR A 465 2.37 -6.12 10.04
C THR A 465 1.05 -6.63 10.62
N PHE A 466 0.89 -7.94 10.79
CA PHE A 466 -0.32 -8.53 11.37
C PHE A 466 -0.48 -8.18 12.84
N LEU A 467 0.60 -8.23 13.63
CA LEU A 467 0.54 -7.91 15.07
C LEU A 467 0.26 -6.42 15.30
N PHE A 468 0.86 -5.54 14.50
CA PHE A 468 0.56 -4.12 14.53
C PHE A 468 -0.88 -3.84 14.09
N ALA A 469 -1.37 -4.62 13.11
CA ALA A 469 -2.76 -4.67 12.65
C ALA A 469 -3.26 -3.38 12.00
N ASP A 470 -2.39 -2.70 11.25
CA ASP A 470 -2.78 -1.66 10.32
C ASP A 470 -3.34 -2.34 9.08
N LEU A 471 -4.62 -2.14 8.80
CA LEU A 471 -5.33 -2.65 7.61
C LEU A 471 -4.89 -1.86 6.37
N HIS A 472 -3.59 -1.67 6.23
CA HIS A 472 -2.96 -0.96 5.15
C HIS A 472 -2.92 -1.81 3.89
N ALA A 473 -2.68 -1.17 2.75
CA ALA A 473 -2.64 -1.83 1.46
C ALA A 473 -1.66 -3.01 1.37
N HIS A 474 -0.46 -2.87 1.92
CA HIS A 474 0.53 -3.95 1.89
C HIS A 474 0.05 -5.17 2.71
N LEU A 475 -0.66 -4.98 3.83
CA LEU A 475 -1.27 -6.07 4.60
C LEU A 475 -2.35 -6.77 3.79
N ILE A 476 -3.26 -6.00 3.19
CA ILE A 476 -4.37 -6.54 2.40
C ILE A 476 -3.85 -7.27 1.15
N ALA A 477 -2.74 -6.81 0.57
CA ALA A 477 -2.17 -7.38 -0.65
C ALA A 477 -1.57 -8.79 -0.45
N ILE A 478 -1.03 -9.13 0.73
CA ILE A 478 -0.31 -10.40 0.99
C ILE A 478 -1.09 -11.64 0.50
N PRO A 479 -2.36 -11.88 0.89
CA PRO A 479 -3.08 -13.08 0.44
C PRO A 479 -3.33 -13.10 -1.08
N PHE A 480 -3.46 -11.94 -1.72
CA PHE A 480 -3.67 -11.86 -3.17
C PHE A 480 -2.35 -11.97 -3.95
N ALA A 481 -1.23 -11.55 -3.37
CA ALA A 481 0.11 -11.82 -3.87
C ALA A 481 0.40 -13.33 -3.85
N LEU A 482 0.04 -14.03 -2.75
CA LEU A 482 0.12 -15.49 -2.70
C LEU A 482 -0.83 -16.17 -3.68
N LEU A 483 -2.03 -15.63 -3.87
CA LEU A 483 -2.94 -16.09 -4.93
C LEU A 483 -2.31 -15.96 -6.32
N ALA A 484 -1.64 -14.84 -6.62
CA ALA A 484 -0.94 -14.62 -7.88
C ALA A 484 0.21 -15.63 -8.08
N VAL A 485 1.01 -15.89 -7.04
CA VAL A 485 2.08 -16.90 -7.06
C VAL A 485 1.52 -18.31 -7.28
N GLY A 486 0.48 -18.71 -6.54
CA GLY A 486 -0.17 -20.01 -6.71
C GLY A 486 -0.78 -20.19 -8.10
N LEU A 487 -1.37 -19.14 -8.66
CA LEU A 487 -1.93 -19.16 -10.01
C LEU A 487 -0.84 -19.17 -11.08
N SER A 488 0.29 -18.52 -10.82
CA SER A 488 1.48 -18.56 -11.67
C SER A 488 2.08 -19.97 -11.69
N LEU A 489 2.19 -20.64 -10.55
CA LEU A 489 2.60 -22.04 -10.47
C LEU A 489 1.64 -22.96 -11.25
N ALA A 490 0.33 -22.80 -11.04
CA ALA A 490 -0.67 -23.58 -11.78
C ALA A 490 -0.62 -23.31 -13.29
N THR A 491 -0.31 -22.07 -13.70
CA THR A 491 -0.16 -21.69 -15.11
C THR A 491 1.12 -22.26 -15.71
N PHE A 492 2.24 -22.20 -14.99
CA PHE A 492 3.51 -22.81 -15.40
C PHE A 492 3.34 -24.32 -15.69
N LEU A 493 2.69 -25.05 -14.78
CA LEU A 493 2.44 -26.49 -14.94
C LEU A 493 1.44 -26.84 -16.05
N ARG A 494 0.64 -25.86 -16.49
CA ARG A 494 -0.40 -26.04 -17.52
C ARG A 494 0.09 -25.66 -18.91
N THR A 495 0.91 -24.61 -18.99
CA THR A 495 1.33 -23.99 -20.24
C THR A 495 2.28 -24.94 -20.99
N GLY A 496 2.17 -25.01 -22.33
CA GLY A 496 2.89 -25.98 -23.15
C GLY A 496 2.38 -27.43 -23.16
N GLN A 497 1.57 -27.86 -22.18
CA GLN A 497 1.16 -29.27 -22.05
C GLN A 497 0.15 -29.74 -23.13
N PRO A 498 0.27 -30.98 -23.66
CA PRO A 498 -0.64 -31.52 -24.68
C PRO A 498 -2.03 -31.84 -24.12
N GLY A 499 -3.06 -31.78 -24.99
CA GLY A 499 -4.42 -32.22 -24.68
C GLY A 499 -5.28 -31.23 -23.89
N ARG A 500 -4.85 -29.97 -23.75
CA ARG A 500 -5.62 -28.92 -23.06
C ARG A 500 -6.46 -28.11 -24.05
N SER A 501 -7.67 -27.76 -23.61
CA SER A 501 -8.58 -26.91 -24.38
C SER A 501 -8.01 -25.50 -24.52
N TRP A 502 -8.19 -24.90 -25.70
CA TRP A 502 -7.90 -23.49 -25.95
C TRP A 502 -8.57 -22.59 -24.91
N LEU A 503 -9.86 -22.81 -24.66
CA LEU A 503 -10.66 -22.03 -23.70
C LEU A 503 -10.10 -22.11 -22.28
N GLU A 504 -9.61 -23.29 -21.87
CA GLU A 504 -9.01 -23.45 -20.53
C GLU A 504 -7.68 -22.69 -20.38
N THR A 505 -6.88 -22.64 -21.44
CA THR A 505 -5.57 -21.96 -21.42
C THR A 505 -5.77 -20.45 -21.33
N TRP A 506 -6.55 -19.87 -22.23
CA TRP A 506 -6.79 -18.42 -22.25
C TRP A 506 -7.67 -17.96 -21.10
N GLY A 507 -8.62 -18.78 -20.64
CA GLY A 507 -9.38 -18.49 -19.43
C GLY A 507 -8.50 -18.40 -18.19
N CYS A 508 -7.49 -19.27 -18.05
CA CYS A 508 -6.53 -19.18 -16.95
C CYS A 508 -5.60 -17.98 -17.08
N LEU A 509 -5.14 -17.65 -18.28
CA LEU A 509 -4.33 -16.45 -18.51
C LEU A 509 -5.12 -15.17 -18.24
N ALA A 510 -6.40 -15.13 -18.59
CA ALA A 510 -7.29 -14.01 -18.27
C ALA A 510 -7.46 -13.88 -16.76
N LEU A 511 -7.67 -14.99 -16.05
CA LEU A 511 -7.77 -14.98 -14.59
C LEU A 511 -6.45 -14.56 -13.93
N LEU A 512 -5.31 -15.01 -14.44
CA LEU A 512 -3.98 -14.58 -13.99
C LEU A 512 -3.82 -13.07 -14.19
N GLY A 513 -4.24 -12.56 -15.35
CA GLY A 513 -4.27 -11.13 -15.64
C GLY A 513 -5.13 -10.33 -14.67
N ILE A 514 -6.34 -10.82 -14.32
CA ILE A 514 -7.21 -10.19 -13.33
C ILE A 514 -6.56 -10.16 -11.95
N VAL A 515 -6.01 -11.28 -11.48
CA VAL A 515 -5.39 -11.37 -10.16
C VAL A 515 -4.15 -10.47 -10.08
N VAL A 516 -3.24 -10.56 -11.05
CA VAL A 516 -2.02 -9.73 -11.08
C VAL A 516 -2.36 -8.25 -11.28
N GLY A 517 -3.29 -7.93 -12.18
CA GLY A 517 -3.77 -6.56 -12.42
C GLY A 517 -4.40 -5.94 -11.18
N SER A 518 -5.13 -6.73 -10.37
CA SER A 518 -5.76 -6.24 -9.15
C SER A 518 -4.74 -5.73 -8.14
N LEU A 519 -3.55 -6.34 -8.08
CA LEU A 519 -2.49 -5.92 -7.15
C LEU A 519 -2.04 -4.49 -7.43
N ARG A 520 -2.07 -4.03 -8.69
CA ARG A 520 -1.76 -2.63 -9.03
C ARG A 520 -2.66 -1.63 -8.29
N ILE A 521 -3.90 -2.03 -8.01
CA ILE A 521 -4.92 -1.17 -7.39
C ILE A 521 -5.25 -1.58 -5.94
N ILE A 522 -4.65 -2.65 -5.42
CA ILE A 522 -4.62 -3.01 -3.99
C ILE A 522 -3.38 -2.41 -3.34
N ASN A 523 -2.21 -2.64 -3.93
CA ASN A 523 -0.91 -2.10 -3.52
C ASN A 523 0.00 -1.99 -4.76
N SER A 524 0.11 -0.79 -5.33
CA SER A 524 0.85 -0.57 -6.59
C SER A 524 2.32 -1.01 -6.52
N TRP A 525 2.91 -1.08 -5.32
CA TRP A 525 4.30 -1.51 -5.11
C TRP A 525 4.53 -3.00 -5.34
N ASP A 526 3.51 -3.85 -5.13
CA ASP A 526 3.65 -5.31 -5.33
C ASP A 526 3.50 -5.72 -6.80
N TYR A 527 2.85 -4.87 -7.60
CA TYR A 527 2.50 -5.18 -8.99
C TYR A 527 3.72 -5.54 -9.86
N PRO A 528 4.85 -4.78 -9.87
CA PRO A 528 5.99 -5.13 -10.70
C PRO A 528 6.56 -6.52 -10.40
N THR A 529 6.73 -6.85 -9.11
CA THR A 529 7.25 -8.16 -8.68
C THR A 529 6.33 -9.29 -9.11
N GLN A 530 5.02 -9.13 -8.90
CA GLN A 530 4.04 -10.15 -9.23
C GLN A 530 3.86 -10.31 -10.74
N LEU A 531 4.02 -9.23 -11.50
CA LEU A 531 4.05 -9.25 -12.95
C LEU A 531 5.25 -10.04 -13.48
N VAL A 532 6.45 -9.83 -12.93
CA VAL A 532 7.66 -10.57 -13.32
C VAL A 532 7.52 -12.06 -13.02
N ILE A 533 7.00 -12.42 -11.84
CA ILE A 533 6.75 -13.82 -11.47
C ILE A 533 5.74 -14.46 -12.44
N ALA A 534 4.63 -13.79 -12.72
CA ALA A 534 3.59 -14.30 -13.63
C ALA A 534 4.11 -14.45 -15.07
N ALA A 535 4.80 -13.43 -15.60
CA ALA A 535 5.38 -13.48 -16.94
C ALA A 535 6.45 -14.59 -17.04
N GLY A 536 7.33 -14.70 -16.04
CA GLY A 536 8.33 -15.75 -15.95
C GLY A 536 7.72 -17.15 -15.89
N ALA A 537 6.62 -17.33 -15.16
CA ALA A 537 5.89 -18.60 -15.11
C ALA A 537 5.24 -18.96 -16.45
N VAL A 538 4.65 -18.00 -17.16
CA VAL A 538 4.05 -18.24 -18.49
C VAL A 538 5.12 -18.56 -19.53
N VAL A 539 6.19 -17.76 -19.58
CA VAL A 539 7.30 -17.96 -20.53
C VAL A 539 8.04 -19.25 -20.23
N GLY A 540 8.39 -19.50 -18.96
CA GLY A 540 9.05 -20.72 -18.53
C GLY A 540 8.24 -21.98 -18.83
N GLY A 541 6.91 -21.93 -18.64
CA GLY A 541 6.01 -23.02 -19.01
C GLY A 541 6.02 -23.33 -20.51
N GLU A 542 6.02 -22.30 -21.37
CA GLU A 542 6.15 -22.51 -22.83
C GLU A 542 7.54 -23.02 -23.24
N LEU A 543 8.61 -22.55 -22.60
CA LEU A 543 9.97 -22.99 -22.92
C LEU A 543 10.16 -24.49 -22.62
N LEU A 544 9.73 -24.92 -21.43
CA LEU A 544 9.94 -26.27 -20.94
C LEU A 544 8.89 -27.27 -21.43
N GLY A 545 7.63 -26.84 -21.59
CA GLY A 545 6.53 -27.70 -21.99
C GLY A 545 6.13 -27.59 -23.47
N GLY A 546 6.49 -26.51 -24.17
CA GLY A 546 5.97 -26.18 -25.49
C GLY A 546 6.40 -27.15 -26.59
N ARG A 547 5.49 -27.43 -27.53
CA ARG A 547 5.74 -28.30 -28.71
C ARG A 547 6.17 -27.54 -29.97
N ARG A 548 6.19 -26.20 -29.91
CA ARG A 548 6.69 -25.35 -31.00
C ARG A 548 8.19 -25.54 -31.18
N ASP A 549 8.71 -25.15 -32.34
CA ASP A 549 10.15 -25.08 -32.57
C ASP A 549 10.80 -24.20 -31.50
N ALA A 550 12.03 -24.54 -31.10
CA ALA A 550 12.76 -23.84 -30.03
C ALA A 550 12.69 -22.30 -30.10
N PRO A 551 12.85 -21.64 -31.27
CA PRO A 551 12.76 -20.17 -31.33
C PRO A 551 11.33 -19.61 -31.20
N ALA A 552 10.29 -20.40 -31.49
CA ALA A 552 8.89 -19.96 -31.45
C ALA A 552 8.25 -20.07 -30.04
N ARG A 553 8.88 -20.80 -29.12
CA ARG A 553 8.43 -20.96 -27.72
C ARG A 553 8.50 -19.66 -26.90
N PRO A 554 9.63 -18.91 -26.86
CA PRO A 554 9.68 -17.66 -26.11
C PRO A 554 8.66 -16.64 -26.63
N VAL A 555 8.49 -16.54 -27.95
CA VAL A 555 7.50 -15.67 -28.58
C VAL A 555 6.08 -16.05 -28.13
N ALA A 556 5.76 -17.35 -28.10
CA ALA A 556 4.48 -17.84 -27.59
C ALA A 556 4.23 -17.41 -26.13
N GLY A 557 5.26 -17.56 -25.29
CA GLY A 557 5.22 -17.16 -23.89
C GLY A 557 5.01 -15.66 -23.73
N ILE A 558 5.73 -14.84 -24.48
CA ILE A 558 5.63 -13.37 -24.46
C ILE A 558 4.23 -12.92 -24.89
N VAL A 559 3.66 -13.50 -25.95
CA VAL A 559 2.30 -13.17 -26.40
C VAL A 559 1.26 -13.51 -25.31
N LYS A 560 1.40 -14.67 -24.67
CA LYS A 560 0.49 -15.10 -23.58
C LYS A 560 0.63 -14.22 -22.33
N ALA A 561 1.86 -13.84 -21.98
CA ALA A 561 2.11 -12.91 -20.88
C ALA A 561 1.54 -11.52 -21.21
N GLY A 562 1.74 -11.03 -22.43
CA GLY A 562 1.18 -9.78 -22.93
C GLY A 562 -0.36 -9.78 -22.90
N PHE A 563 -1.00 -10.91 -23.22
CA PHE A 563 -2.44 -11.05 -23.05
C PHE A 563 -2.89 -10.94 -21.59
N ALA A 564 -2.20 -11.60 -20.65
CA ALA A 564 -2.54 -11.48 -19.23
C ALA A 564 -2.40 -10.03 -18.74
N VAL A 565 -1.34 -9.32 -19.16
CA VAL A 565 -1.17 -7.89 -18.87
C VAL A 565 -2.30 -7.05 -19.45
N LEU A 566 -2.66 -7.29 -20.71
CA LEU A 566 -3.73 -6.56 -21.39
C LEU A 566 -5.07 -6.77 -20.66
N VAL A 567 -5.40 -8.01 -20.29
CA VAL A 567 -6.62 -8.31 -19.53
C VAL A 567 -6.61 -7.60 -18.18
N GLY A 568 -5.50 -7.66 -17.43
CA GLY A 568 -5.37 -6.96 -16.15
C GLY A 568 -5.58 -5.46 -16.28
N TYR A 569 -4.99 -4.83 -17.31
CA TYR A 569 -5.15 -3.40 -17.55
C TYR A 569 -6.58 -3.03 -17.96
N LEU A 570 -7.20 -3.79 -18.87
CA LEU A 570 -8.54 -3.51 -19.36
C LEU A 570 -9.62 -3.68 -18.29
N VAL A 571 -9.50 -4.71 -17.44
CA VAL A 571 -10.44 -4.95 -16.35
C VAL A 571 -10.41 -3.81 -15.33
N PHE A 572 -9.22 -3.26 -15.03
CA PHE A 572 -9.08 -2.13 -14.10
C PHE A 572 -8.94 -0.78 -14.80
N LEU A 573 -9.33 -0.69 -16.07
CA LEU A 573 -9.30 0.56 -16.83
C LEU A 573 -10.07 1.72 -16.15
N PRO A 574 -11.24 1.52 -15.53
CA PRO A 574 -11.92 2.59 -14.81
C PRO A 574 -11.07 3.23 -13.69
N PHE A 575 -10.24 2.43 -13.01
CA PHE A 575 -9.29 2.94 -12.02
C PHE A 575 -8.17 3.72 -12.71
N HIS A 576 -7.54 3.14 -13.73
CA HIS A 576 -6.42 3.78 -14.43
C HIS A 576 -6.80 5.09 -15.12
N ALA A 577 -8.06 5.22 -15.57
CA ALA A 577 -8.57 6.42 -16.21
C ALA A 577 -8.83 7.59 -15.22
N ARG A 578 -8.97 7.29 -13.92
CA ARG A 578 -9.27 8.28 -12.87
C ARG A 578 -8.14 8.43 -11.85
N PHE A 579 -7.08 7.62 -11.93
CA PHE A 579 -5.94 7.70 -11.02
C PHE A 579 -4.91 8.70 -11.54
N GLU A 580 -4.64 9.73 -10.75
CA GLU A 580 -3.68 10.79 -11.10
C GLU A 580 -2.30 10.48 -10.51
N LEU A 581 -1.27 10.47 -11.36
CA LEU A 581 0.13 10.29 -10.95
C LEU A 581 0.82 11.64 -10.90
N PHE A 582 1.21 12.08 -9.69
CA PHE A 582 1.90 13.37 -9.52
C PHE A 582 3.37 13.34 -9.97
N ASN A 583 4.03 12.18 -9.82
CA ASN A 583 5.40 11.96 -10.23
C ASN A 583 5.43 10.77 -11.20
N SER A 584 5.88 11.01 -12.43
CA SER A 584 6.07 9.98 -13.45
C SER A 584 7.50 10.04 -13.94
N GLY A 585 8.22 8.92 -13.88
CA GLY A 585 9.60 8.85 -14.32
C GLY A 585 10.32 7.63 -13.76
N VAL A 586 11.57 7.46 -14.19
CA VAL A 586 12.49 6.48 -13.63
C VAL A 586 13.72 7.26 -13.19
N ASP A 587 13.93 7.34 -11.88
CA ASP A 587 15.09 7.99 -11.29
C ASP A 587 16.00 6.96 -10.63
N VAL A 588 17.31 7.22 -10.70
CA VAL A 588 18.29 6.42 -9.95
C VAL A 588 18.14 6.75 -8.47
N SER A 589 17.94 5.72 -7.64
CA SER A 589 17.84 5.88 -6.19
C SER A 589 19.11 6.53 -5.65
N ARG A 590 18.95 7.64 -4.92
CA ARG A 590 20.05 8.29 -4.18
C ARG A 590 20.44 7.53 -2.91
N PHE A 591 19.61 6.56 -2.50
CA PHE A 591 19.78 5.77 -1.27
C PHE A 591 20.17 4.33 -1.60
N GLN A 592 21.08 3.76 -0.80
CA GLN A 592 21.64 2.42 -1.02
C GLN A 592 21.63 1.60 0.27
N THR A 593 20.91 0.49 0.25
CA THR A 593 20.87 -0.44 1.39
C THR A 593 22.25 -1.05 1.66
N PRO A 594 22.81 -0.91 2.88
CA PRO A 594 24.03 -1.61 3.27
C PRO A 594 23.85 -3.13 3.21
N LEU A 595 24.86 -3.85 2.71
CA LEU A 595 24.78 -5.30 2.50
C LEU A 595 24.40 -6.07 3.77
N TRP A 596 24.95 -5.70 4.92
CA TRP A 596 24.64 -6.40 6.18
C TRP A 596 23.18 -6.24 6.61
N ARG A 597 22.53 -5.10 6.31
CA ARG A 597 21.10 -4.87 6.60
C ARG A 597 20.23 -5.69 5.66
N TYR A 598 20.61 -5.75 4.40
CA TYR A 598 19.97 -6.63 3.42
C TYR A 598 20.05 -8.09 3.86
N LEU A 599 21.22 -8.56 4.28
CA LEU A 599 21.42 -9.91 4.80
C LEU A 599 20.72 -10.14 6.15
N ALA A 600 20.57 -9.13 7.00
CA ALA A 600 19.80 -9.26 8.24
C ALA A 600 18.31 -9.52 7.96
N VAL A 601 17.77 -8.98 6.86
CA VAL A 601 16.38 -9.20 6.44
C VAL A 601 16.23 -10.50 5.63
N HIS A 602 17.10 -10.72 4.64
CA HIS A 602 16.93 -11.78 3.63
C HIS A 602 17.91 -12.95 3.76
N GLY A 603 18.94 -12.84 4.61
CA GLY A 603 20.08 -13.76 4.65
C GLY A 603 19.70 -15.20 4.94
N VAL A 604 18.73 -15.45 5.82
CA VAL A 604 18.23 -16.81 6.09
C VAL A 604 17.61 -17.43 4.84
N PHE A 605 16.78 -16.67 4.11
CA PHE A 605 16.15 -17.16 2.88
C PHE A 605 17.16 -17.37 1.76
N ILE A 606 18.14 -16.47 1.63
CA ILE A 606 19.24 -16.58 0.66
C ILE A 606 20.09 -17.80 0.98
N PHE A 607 20.45 -18.03 2.25
CA PHE A 607 21.22 -19.19 2.67
C PHE A 607 20.50 -20.50 2.35
N ILE A 608 19.20 -20.59 2.66
CA ILE A 608 18.38 -21.77 2.32
C ILE A 608 18.33 -21.98 0.80
N LEU A 609 18.14 -20.91 0.03
CA LEU A 609 18.08 -20.98 -1.43
C LEU A 609 19.42 -21.42 -2.05
N LEU A 610 20.53 -20.80 -1.64
CA LEU A 610 21.86 -21.15 -2.13
C LEU A 610 22.25 -22.57 -1.72
N GLY A 611 21.91 -22.99 -0.50
CA GLY A 611 22.13 -24.35 -0.04
C GLY A 611 21.27 -25.41 -0.75
N TYR A 612 20.15 -25.01 -1.36
CA TYR A 612 19.34 -25.89 -2.21
C TYR A 612 19.87 -25.97 -3.66
N LEU A 613 20.46 -24.88 -4.16
CA LEU A 613 21.02 -24.80 -5.52
C LEU A 613 22.42 -25.42 -5.64
N ALA A 614 23.19 -25.43 -4.55
CA ALA A 614 24.46 -26.13 -4.42
C ALA A 614 24.24 -27.63 -4.21
#